data_AF-A0A7W1GGG4-F1
#
_entry.id   AF-A0A7W1GGG4-F1
#
_cell.length_a   1.000
_cell.length_b   1.000
_cell.length_c   1.000
_cell.angle_alpha   90.00
_cell.angle_beta   90.00
_cell.angle_gamma   90.00
#
_symmetry.space_group_name_H-M   'P 1'
#
loop_
_entity.id
_entity.type
_entity.pdbx_description
1 polymer ?
#
loop_
_entity_poly.entity_id
_entity_poly.type
_entity_poly.pdbx_seq_one_letter_code
_entity_poly.pdbx_strand_id
1 'polypeptide(L)'
;MMMTATTGKKIRMCHAPNERGAALITMLLVSTLLLTAGSALILTTAKSTVNSANATAEAQAYYGAEAGLQGALNAIRRNRPASPALAVGQTMSYRNAVTIANSNDVAGGDTSTEARLSRWLPYSDAAGNPSDAPTARVNVGNGVRYTVQITDPANPNRAALDALLIANPTYVPDRLLITSTGYGPRGAEKRMQAMVDRFAFDFAANSAVFVVGATGPNPSPATVTTGNSNAKDYSGIDNATVNPQPQLPVFATTTAADQNVVMDSNNKGDFSDPRTAIVTNSSLANDMPWLVPGADGDAAAARGFLDIQENLALALEESGNATHHPAGFSGNTSGFTFVNGDCSLSGGSGLLIVTGELIMSGNPSFSGLILVLGQGEVNRNGGGNGNIFGSMVVAKFARTWPTSEEDVLHPFLAPTFNTDGGGTSNLQYDSAAVANALNNVGTIVVGVSEF
;
A
#
# COMPACT_ATOMS: atom_id res chain seq x y z
N MET A 1 8.91 -80.82 76.47
CA MET A 1 7.49 -80.88 76.86
C MET A 1 6.69 -80.64 75.60
N MET A 2 5.87 -81.62 75.22
CA MET A 2 4.73 -81.58 74.27
C MET A 2 4.95 -80.93 72.89
N MET A 3 5.11 -81.69 71.81
CA MET A 3 4.03 -82.38 71.05
C MET A 3 2.80 -81.49 70.80
N THR A 4 2.68 -80.95 69.58
CA THR A 4 1.40 -80.87 68.89
C THR A 4 1.65 -81.02 67.38
N ALA A 5 1.36 -82.22 66.88
CA ALA A 5 1.45 -82.57 65.47
C ALA A 5 0.23 -82.00 64.74
N THR A 6 0.44 -81.03 63.86
CA THR A 6 -0.60 -80.54 62.96
C THR A 6 -0.49 -81.30 61.63
N THR A 7 -1.49 -82.12 61.42
CA THR A 7 -1.71 -83.06 60.33
C THR A 7 -1.49 -82.45 58.95
N GLY A 8 -0.41 -82.86 58.28
CA GLY A 8 -0.16 -82.55 56.87
C GLY A 8 -1.18 -83.25 55.96
N LYS A 9 -2.29 -82.57 55.69
CA LYS A 9 -3.27 -82.96 54.68
C LYS A 9 -2.59 -82.93 53.31
N LYS A 10 -2.13 -84.09 52.84
CA LYS A 10 -1.71 -84.32 51.45
C LYS A 10 -2.91 -84.00 50.54
N ILE A 11 -2.97 -82.77 50.03
CA ILE A 11 -3.85 -82.40 48.93
C ILE A 11 -3.35 -83.20 47.73
N ARG A 12 -3.97 -84.35 47.45
CA ARG A 12 -3.86 -84.98 46.14
C ARG A 12 -4.43 -83.98 45.13
N MET A 13 -3.54 -83.29 44.42
CA MET A 13 -3.90 -82.58 43.21
C MET A 13 -4.38 -83.63 42.21
N CYS A 14 -5.70 -83.81 42.12
CA CYS A 14 -6.33 -84.49 41.00
C CYS A 14 -5.96 -83.68 39.75
N HIS A 15 -4.99 -84.17 38.98
CA HIS A 15 -4.61 -83.62 37.69
C HIS A 15 -5.84 -83.75 36.79
N ALA A 16 -6.59 -82.66 36.57
CA ALA A 16 -7.71 -82.61 35.65
C ALA A 16 -7.14 -82.81 34.23
N PRO A 17 -7.42 -83.93 33.53
CA PRO A 17 -6.76 -84.27 32.26
C PRO A 17 -7.09 -83.34 31.08
N ASN A 18 -7.96 -82.34 31.29
CA ASN A 18 -8.55 -81.52 30.23
C ASN A 18 -8.13 -80.03 30.24
N GLU A 19 -7.24 -79.58 31.13
CA GLU A 19 -6.84 -78.16 31.18
C GLU A 19 -5.85 -77.74 30.09
N ARG A 20 -5.17 -78.71 29.45
CA ARG A 20 -4.18 -78.43 28.40
C ARG A 20 -4.79 -77.78 27.15
N GLY A 21 -6.06 -78.10 26.84
CA GLY A 21 -6.78 -77.48 25.72
C GLY A 21 -7.19 -76.04 26.02
N ALA A 22 -7.67 -75.77 27.24
CA ALA A 22 -8.05 -74.42 27.67
C ALA A 22 -6.82 -73.50 27.78
N ALA A 23 -5.69 -74.01 28.26
CA ALA A 23 -4.42 -73.29 28.30
C ALA A 23 -3.90 -72.93 26.88
N LEU A 24 -4.06 -73.82 25.90
CA LEU A 24 -3.69 -73.54 24.51
C LEU A 24 -4.57 -72.46 23.89
N ILE A 25 -5.89 -72.56 24.07
CA ILE A 25 -6.85 -71.59 23.51
C ILE A 25 -6.66 -70.20 24.13
N THR A 26 -6.43 -70.13 25.45
CA THR A 26 -6.14 -68.86 26.14
C THR A 26 -4.81 -68.26 25.68
N MET A 27 -3.75 -69.05 25.54
CA MET A 27 -2.48 -68.59 24.96
C MET A 27 -2.65 -68.08 23.54
N LEU A 28 -3.46 -68.76 22.72
CA LEU A 28 -3.71 -68.36 21.34
C LEU A 28 -4.52 -67.05 21.26
N LEU A 29 -5.56 -66.90 22.11
CA LEU A 29 -6.34 -65.67 22.24
C LEU A 29 -5.51 -64.49 22.76
N VAL A 30 -4.66 -64.71 23.75
CA VAL A 30 -3.76 -63.68 24.28
C VAL A 30 -2.73 -63.30 23.21
N SER A 31 -2.19 -64.28 22.48
CA SER A 31 -1.24 -64.02 21.39
C SER A 31 -1.87 -63.23 20.24
N THR A 32 -3.11 -63.55 19.85
CA THR A 32 -3.81 -62.79 18.79
C THR A 32 -4.14 -61.37 19.24
N LEU A 33 -4.52 -61.18 20.52
CA LEU A 33 -4.76 -59.85 21.09
C LEU A 33 -3.48 -59.01 21.16
N LEU A 34 -2.35 -59.61 21.55
CA LEU A 34 -1.05 -58.94 21.56
C LEU A 34 -0.57 -58.61 20.14
N LEU A 35 -0.80 -59.50 19.17
CA LEU A 35 -0.42 -59.26 17.77
C LEU A 35 -1.25 -58.12 17.15
N THR A 36 -2.56 -58.08 17.44
CA THR A 36 -3.45 -56.99 16.97
C THR A 36 -3.11 -55.67 17.64
N ALA A 37 -2.85 -55.66 18.95
CA ALA A 37 -2.39 -54.46 19.66
C ALA A 37 -1.04 -53.95 19.14
N GLY A 38 -0.08 -54.85 18.90
CA GLY A 38 1.21 -54.51 18.31
C GLY A 38 1.09 -53.94 16.90
N SER A 39 0.23 -54.53 16.06
CA SER A 39 -0.04 -54.05 14.70
C SER A 39 -0.69 -52.65 14.71
N ALA A 40 -1.64 -52.41 15.62
CA ALA A 40 -2.29 -51.10 15.78
C ALA A 40 -1.30 -50.01 16.26
N LEU A 41 -0.37 -50.36 17.16
CA LEU A 41 0.65 -49.43 17.63
C LEU A 41 1.62 -49.02 16.52
N ILE A 42 2.06 -49.97 15.69
CA ILE A 42 2.93 -49.69 14.53
C ILE A 42 2.22 -48.78 13.53
N LEU A 43 0.96 -49.07 13.20
CA LEU A 43 0.18 -48.26 12.27
C LEU A 43 -0.04 -46.84 12.79
N THR A 44 -0.35 -46.69 14.08
CA THR A 44 -0.52 -45.39 14.73
C THR A 44 0.78 -44.59 14.71
N THR A 45 1.91 -45.24 15.01
CA THR A 45 3.24 -44.60 14.98
C THR A 45 3.62 -44.17 13.57
N ALA A 46 3.36 -45.00 12.57
CA ALA A 46 3.60 -44.68 11.16
C ALA A 46 2.74 -43.50 10.71
N LYS A 47 1.45 -43.48 11.06
CA LYS A 47 0.54 -42.35 10.76
C LYS A 47 1.00 -41.05 11.43
N SER A 48 1.38 -41.10 12.71
CA SER A 48 1.89 -39.92 13.43
C SER A 48 3.15 -39.36 12.79
N THR A 49 4.07 -40.24 12.37
CA THR A 49 5.31 -39.85 11.68
C THR A 49 5.02 -39.19 10.32
N VAL A 50 4.10 -39.75 9.53
CA VAL A 50 3.70 -39.16 8.23
C VAL A 50 3.00 -37.82 8.43
N ASN A 51 2.11 -37.70 9.42
CA ASN A 51 1.44 -36.44 9.73
C ASN A 51 2.43 -35.36 10.17
N SER A 52 3.39 -35.70 11.03
CA SER A 52 4.43 -34.77 11.46
C SER A 52 5.34 -34.32 10.30
N ALA A 53 5.72 -35.25 9.43
CA ALA A 53 6.51 -34.94 8.25
C ALA A 53 5.75 -34.06 7.25
N ASN A 54 4.45 -34.32 7.04
CA ASN A 54 3.60 -33.51 6.16
C ASN A 54 3.38 -32.11 6.75
N ALA A 55 3.10 -31.98 8.04
CA ALA A 55 2.96 -30.69 8.71
C ALA A 55 4.25 -29.86 8.62
N THR A 56 5.42 -30.50 8.77
CA THR A 56 6.72 -29.83 8.62
C THR A 56 6.94 -29.36 7.18
N ALA A 57 6.62 -30.20 6.19
CA ALA A 57 6.73 -29.84 4.79
C ALA A 57 5.79 -28.69 4.40
N GLU A 58 4.57 -28.68 4.94
CA GLU A 58 3.59 -27.62 4.76
C GLU A 58 4.05 -26.29 5.37
N ALA A 59 4.58 -26.31 6.61
CA ALA A 59 5.15 -25.12 7.24
C ALA A 59 6.35 -24.57 6.45
N GLN A 60 7.19 -25.45 5.90
CA GLN A 60 8.29 -25.04 5.03
C GLN A 60 7.81 -24.41 3.72
N ALA A 61 6.74 -24.94 3.12
CA ALA A 61 6.12 -24.32 1.95
C ALA A 61 5.56 -22.93 2.29
N TYR A 62 4.93 -22.77 3.47
CA TYR A 62 4.43 -21.49 3.95
C TYR A 62 5.55 -20.45 4.08
N TYR A 63 6.66 -20.79 4.75
CA TYR A 63 7.83 -19.91 4.84
C TYR A 63 8.44 -19.58 3.47
N GLY A 64 8.37 -20.51 2.52
CA GLY A 64 8.74 -20.24 1.13
C GLY A 64 7.87 -19.14 0.50
N ALA A 65 6.54 -19.21 0.69
CA ALA A 65 5.60 -18.22 0.16
C ALA A 65 5.82 -16.84 0.80
N GLU A 66 6.02 -16.79 2.12
CA GLU A 66 6.35 -15.54 2.83
C GLU A 66 7.67 -14.93 2.34
N ALA A 67 8.71 -15.75 2.18
CA ALA A 67 9.99 -15.30 1.64
C ALA A 67 9.85 -14.73 0.23
N GLY A 68 8.96 -15.31 -0.60
CA GLY A 68 8.66 -14.80 -1.92
C GLY A 68 7.96 -13.44 -1.91
N LEU A 69 6.96 -13.25 -1.03
CA LEU A 69 6.32 -11.95 -0.81
C LEU A 69 7.33 -10.90 -0.36
N GLN A 70 8.17 -11.21 0.63
CA GLN A 70 9.21 -10.29 1.11
C GLN A 70 10.24 -9.96 0.02
N GLY A 71 10.65 -10.96 -0.77
CA GLY A 71 11.54 -10.77 -1.90
C GLY A 71 10.96 -9.81 -2.94
N ALA A 72 9.69 -10.00 -3.30
CA ALA A 72 8.97 -9.13 -4.24
C ALA A 72 8.82 -7.70 -3.71
N LEU A 73 8.44 -7.55 -2.43
CA LEU A 73 8.33 -6.24 -1.77
C LEU A 73 9.65 -5.49 -1.74
N ASN A 74 10.75 -6.18 -1.42
CA ASN A 74 12.08 -5.58 -1.44
C ASN A 74 12.51 -5.13 -2.84
N ALA A 75 12.13 -5.87 -3.88
CA ALA A 75 12.35 -5.46 -5.26
C ALA A 75 11.53 -4.20 -5.59
N ILE A 76 10.21 -4.19 -5.30
CA ILE A 76 9.30 -3.07 -5.54
C ILE A 76 9.74 -1.80 -4.81
N ARG A 77 10.20 -1.93 -3.57
CA ARG A 77 10.76 -0.84 -2.74
C ARG A 77 12.15 -0.38 -3.18
N ARG A 78 12.71 -0.94 -4.26
CA ARG A 78 14.06 -0.62 -4.78
C ARG A 78 15.20 -0.92 -3.79
N ASN A 79 14.95 -1.74 -2.77
CA ASN A 79 15.98 -2.21 -1.84
C ASN A 79 16.89 -3.28 -2.45
N ARG A 80 16.60 -3.72 -3.68
CA ARG A 80 17.38 -4.70 -4.39
C ARG A 80 17.81 -4.16 -5.75
N PRO A 81 19.12 -4.18 -6.07
CA PRO A 81 19.58 -3.78 -7.39
C PRO A 81 19.02 -4.71 -8.46
N ALA A 82 18.77 -4.13 -9.62
CA ALA A 82 18.47 -4.83 -10.85
C ALA A 82 19.60 -5.79 -11.26
N SER A 83 19.25 -6.89 -11.93
CA SER A 83 20.20 -7.67 -12.74
C SER A 83 20.89 -6.75 -13.74
N PRO A 84 22.20 -6.94 -14.02
CA PRO A 84 22.94 -6.16 -15.00
C PRO A 84 22.32 -6.14 -16.41
N ALA A 85 21.37 -7.05 -16.70
CA ALA A 85 20.66 -7.16 -17.97
C ALA A 85 19.59 -6.07 -18.22
N LEU A 86 19.29 -5.21 -17.23
CA LEU A 86 18.42 -4.05 -17.45
C LEU A 86 19.14 -2.97 -18.26
N ALA A 87 18.46 -2.41 -19.26
CA ALA A 87 19.00 -1.30 -20.03
C ALA A 87 19.39 -0.15 -19.10
N VAL A 88 20.54 0.49 -19.37
CA VAL A 88 21.06 1.61 -18.56
C VAL A 88 19.96 2.65 -18.36
N GLY A 89 19.60 2.92 -17.10
CA GLY A 89 18.57 3.89 -16.72
C GLY A 89 17.19 3.29 -16.37
N GLN A 90 16.94 2.00 -16.59
CA GLN A 90 15.70 1.36 -16.12
C GLN A 90 15.80 0.96 -14.64
N THR A 91 14.92 1.53 -13.81
CA THR A 91 14.77 1.21 -12.39
C THR A 91 13.47 0.45 -12.13
N MET A 92 13.33 -0.18 -10.96
CA MET A 92 12.04 -0.80 -10.60
C MET A 92 10.94 0.26 -10.54
N SER A 93 9.80 -0.05 -11.16
CA SER A 93 8.57 0.74 -11.11
C SER A 93 7.37 -0.21 -11.23
N TYR A 94 6.17 0.23 -10.86
CA TYR A 94 4.97 -0.60 -10.96
C TYR A 94 4.72 -1.05 -12.41
N ARG A 95 4.94 -0.14 -13.37
CA ARG A 95 4.89 -0.46 -14.80
C ARG A 95 5.91 -1.54 -15.19
N ASN A 96 7.16 -1.39 -14.74
CA ASN A 96 8.21 -2.35 -15.05
C ASN A 96 7.98 -3.71 -14.37
N ALA A 97 7.34 -3.71 -13.20
CA ALA A 97 6.99 -4.91 -12.47
C ALA A 97 5.97 -5.77 -13.24
N VAL A 98 4.97 -5.16 -13.90
CA VAL A 98 3.94 -5.87 -14.68
C VAL A 98 4.30 -6.13 -16.14
N THR A 99 5.19 -5.32 -16.72
CA THR A 99 5.64 -5.48 -18.12
C THR A 99 6.63 -6.65 -18.20
N ILE A 100 6.26 -7.78 -18.81
CA ILE A 100 7.12 -9.00 -18.85
C ILE A 100 8.54 -8.70 -19.33
N ALA A 101 8.69 -7.95 -20.43
CA ALA A 101 10.00 -7.63 -21.00
C ALA A 101 10.91 -6.84 -20.05
N ASN A 102 10.32 -6.12 -19.08
CA ASN A 102 11.04 -5.36 -18.07
C ASN A 102 11.16 -6.12 -16.74
N SER A 103 10.15 -6.92 -16.41
CA SER A 103 10.02 -7.74 -15.19
C SER A 103 10.99 -8.93 -15.20
N ASN A 104 11.10 -9.58 -16.36
CA ASN A 104 11.77 -10.87 -16.52
C ASN A 104 13.11 -10.75 -17.24
N ASP A 105 14.08 -11.58 -16.85
CA ASP A 105 15.40 -11.64 -17.49
C ASP A 105 15.39 -12.59 -18.68
N VAL A 106 14.78 -12.14 -19.79
CA VAL A 106 14.73 -12.93 -21.04
C VAL A 106 16.13 -13.26 -21.55
N ALA A 107 17.10 -12.34 -21.37
CA ALA A 107 18.50 -12.56 -21.73
C ALA A 107 19.16 -13.63 -20.85
N GLY A 108 18.74 -13.71 -19.58
CA GLY A 108 19.10 -14.77 -18.64
C GLY A 108 18.37 -16.10 -18.82
N GLY A 109 17.54 -16.25 -19.87
CA GLY A 109 16.84 -17.50 -20.20
C GLY A 109 15.41 -17.60 -19.67
N ASP A 110 14.87 -16.53 -19.06
CA ASP A 110 13.49 -16.51 -18.60
C ASP A 110 12.49 -16.40 -19.77
N THR A 111 11.81 -17.51 -20.06
CA THR A 111 10.75 -17.59 -21.09
C THR A 111 9.33 -17.51 -20.53
N SER A 112 9.16 -17.15 -19.25
CA SER A 112 7.85 -17.06 -18.63
C SER A 112 6.99 -15.98 -19.30
N THR A 113 5.74 -16.34 -19.58
CA THR A 113 4.68 -15.43 -20.06
C THR A 113 4.02 -14.66 -18.93
N GLU A 114 4.52 -14.80 -17.70
CA GLU A 114 4.01 -14.11 -16.52
C GLU A 114 5.09 -13.20 -15.95
N ALA A 115 4.71 -12.02 -15.49
CA ALA A 115 5.64 -11.12 -14.85
C ALA A 115 6.01 -11.67 -13.46
N ARG A 116 7.29 -12.01 -13.26
CA ARG A 116 7.77 -12.72 -12.05
C ARG A 116 8.99 -12.09 -11.38
N LEU A 117 9.37 -10.89 -11.81
CA LEU A 117 10.50 -10.12 -11.27
C LEU A 117 11.83 -10.88 -11.32
N SER A 118 12.06 -11.76 -12.30
CA SER A 118 13.32 -12.54 -12.35
C SER A 118 14.57 -11.69 -12.62
N ARG A 119 14.40 -10.44 -13.06
CA ARG A 119 15.50 -9.46 -13.08
C ARG A 119 15.93 -8.98 -11.70
N TRP A 120 15.08 -9.10 -10.69
CA TRP A 120 15.39 -8.69 -9.32
C TRP A 120 15.49 -9.88 -8.38
N LEU A 121 14.84 -11.00 -8.68
CA LEU A 121 14.86 -12.21 -7.87
C LEU A 121 15.79 -13.24 -8.50
N PRO A 122 16.57 -14.00 -7.70
CA PRO A 122 17.60 -14.90 -8.21
C PRO A 122 16.94 -16.23 -8.60
N TYR A 123 16.16 -16.20 -9.68
CA TYR A 123 15.64 -17.42 -10.29
C TYR A 123 16.83 -18.23 -10.79
N SER A 124 16.91 -19.48 -10.36
CA SER A 124 17.93 -20.40 -10.83
C SER A 124 17.24 -21.59 -11.48
N ASP A 125 17.63 -21.88 -12.71
CA ASP A 125 17.29 -23.09 -13.43
C ASP A 125 18.18 -24.20 -12.85
N ALA A 126 17.94 -24.61 -11.61
CA ALA A 126 18.67 -25.74 -11.05
C ALA A 126 18.18 -27.04 -11.71
N ALA A 127 18.65 -27.27 -12.93
CA ALA A 127 18.67 -28.56 -13.60
C ALA A 127 19.31 -29.58 -12.64
N GLY A 128 18.53 -30.56 -12.18
CA GLY A 128 19.09 -31.61 -11.32
C GLY A 128 18.10 -32.58 -10.71
N ASN A 129 16.80 -32.26 -10.62
CA ASN A 129 15.81 -33.23 -10.18
C ASN A 129 14.67 -33.37 -11.21
N PRO A 130 14.64 -34.44 -12.02
CA PRO A 130 13.68 -34.62 -13.11
C PRO A 130 12.22 -34.87 -12.67
N SER A 131 11.93 -34.83 -11.36
CA SER A 131 10.55 -34.93 -10.83
C SER A 131 9.86 -33.59 -10.62
N ASP A 132 10.55 -32.45 -10.76
CA ASP A 132 9.97 -31.10 -10.60
C ASP A 132 9.85 -30.41 -11.97
N ALA A 133 8.65 -29.96 -12.31
CA ALA A 133 8.23 -29.30 -13.55
C ALA A 133 9.16 -28.16 -14.05
N PRO A 134 9.10 -27.73 -15.32
CA PRO A 134 10.10 -26.89 -16.00
C PRO A 134 10.07 -25.39 -15.62
N THR A 135 9.64 -25.05 -14.40
CA THR A 135 9.53 -23.66 -13.95
C THR A 135 10.70 -23.31 -13.03
N ALA A 136 11.57 -22.40 -13.48
CA ALA A 136 12.63 -21.84 -12.63
C ALA A 136 12.03 -21.31 -11.32
N ARG A 137 12.70 -21.56 -10.19
CA ARG A 137 12.27 -21.15 -8.85
C ARG A 137 13.42 -20.45 -8.12
N VAL A 138 13.09 -19.64 -7.13
CA VAL A 138 14.07 -19.05 -6.22
C VAL A 138 14.31 -20.01 -5.05
N ASN A 139 15.58 -20.32 -4.75
CA ASN A 139 15.96 -21.15 -3.61
C ASN A 139 16.14 -20.29 -2.36
N VAL A 140 15.54 -20.68 -1.24
CA VAL A 140 15.71 -20.04 0.08
C VAL A 140 16.68 -20.84 0.97
N GLY A 141 17.00 -22.08 0.58
CA GLY A 141 17.79 -23.03 1.35
C GLY A 141 16.94 -24.20 1.87
N ASN A 142 17.59 -25.27 2.34
CA ASN A 142 16.92 -26.45 2.95
C ASN A 142 15.80 -27.09 2.10
N GLY A 143 15.90 -27.03 0.77
CA GLY A 143 14.87 -27.57 -0.14
C GLY A 143 13.61 -26.71 -0.25
N VAL A 144 13.56 -25.54 0.40
CA VAL A 144 12.48 -24.57 0.28
C VAL A 144 12.72 -23.68 -0.93
N ARG A 145 11.68 -23.52 -1.73
CA ARG A 145 11.70 -22.71 -2.95
C ARG A 145 10.46 -21.85 -3.05
N TYR A 146 10.49 -20.81 -3.87
CA TYR A 146 9.29 -20.06 -4.20
C TYR A 146 9.27 -19.55 -5.64
N THR A 147 8.08 -19.17 -6.06
CA THR A 147 7.83 -18.36 -7.25
C THR A 147 6.98 -17.15 -6.86
N VAL A 148 7.09 -16.09 -7.65
CA VAL A 148 6.27 -14.88 -7.55
C VAL A 148 5.61 -14.63 -8.91
N GLN A 149 4.41 -14.09 -8.90
CA GLN A 149 3.72 -13.54 -10.04
C GLN A 149 3.18 -12.15 -9.66
N ILE A 150 3.32 -11.19 -10.57
CA ILE A 150 2.85 -9.82 -10.41
C ILE A 150 1.76 -9.56 -11.43
N THR A 151 0.60 -9.10 -10.96
CA THR A 151 -0.52 -8.69 -11.82
C THR A 151 -1.02 -7.31 -11.41
N ASP A 152 -1.66 -6.63 -12.37
CA ASP A 152 -2.45 -5.44 -12.10
C ASP A 152 -3.90 -5.87 -11.81
N PRO A 153 -4.42 -5.63 -10.59
CA PRO A 153 -5.79 -6.00 -10.24
C PRO A 153 -6.85 -5.23 -11.03
N ALA A 154 -6.55 -4.04 -11.57
CA ALA A 154 -7.48 -3.29 -12.41
C ALA A 154 -7.62 -3.90 -13.81
N ASN A 155 -6.57 -4.56 -14.31
CA ASN A 155 -6.53 -5.24 -15.59
C ASN A 155 -6.00 -6.68 -15.43
N PRO A 156 -6.80 -7.59 -14.81
CA PRO A 156 -6.35 -8.95 -14.50
C PRO A 156 -6.15 -9.81 -15.76
N ASN A 157 -6.72 -9.41 -16.90
CA ASN A 157 -6.50 -10.07 -18.17
C ASN A 157 -5.16 -9.64 -18.78
N ARG A 158 -4.19 -10.57 -18.79
CA ARG A 158 -2.84 -10.37 -19.32
C ARG A 158 -2.81 -9.75 -20.72
N ALA A 159 -3.62 -10.26 -21.65
CA ALA A 159 -3.61 -9.77 -23.03
C ALA A 159 -4.14 -8.34 -23.13
N ALA A 160 -5.14 -7.99 -22.32
CA ALA A 160 -5.67 -6.64 -22.26
C ALA A 160 -4.66 -5.67 -21.61
N LEU A 161 -3.98 -6.10 -20.54
CA LEU A 161 -2.92 -5.32 -19.90
C LEU A 161 -1.75 -5.07 -20.85
N ASP A 162 -1.30 -6.08 -21.59
CA ASP A 162 -0.21 -5.91 -22.57
C ASP A 162 -0.62 -4.95 -23.70
N ALA A 163 -1.85 -5.04 -24.20
CA ALA A 163 -2.39 -4.09 -25.17
C ALA A 163 -2.45 -2.66 -24.59
N LEU A 164 -2.86 -2.50 -23.32
CA LEU A 164 -2.90 -1.20 -22.63
C LEU A 164 -1.51 -0.62 -22.43
N LEU A 165 -0.53 -1.42 -22.01
CA LEU A 165 0.85 -0.99 -21.80
C LEU A 165 1.52 -0.52 -23.12
N ILE A 166 1.14 -1.13 -24.24
CA ILE A 166 1.60 -0.73 -25.59
C ILE A 166 0.88 0.54 -26.05
N ALA A 167 -0.45 0.59 -25.93
CA ALA A 167 -1.26 1.71 -26.39
C ALA A 167 -1.04 2.97 -25.55
N ASN A 168 -0.76 2.82 -24.26
CA ASN A 168 -0.51 3.90 -23.33
C ASN A 168 0.88 3.74 -22.68
N PRO A 169 1.93 4.35 -23.25
CA PRO A 169 3.28 4.27 -22.70
C PRO A 169 3.39 4.93 -21.32
N THR A 170 2.44 5.79 -20.94
CA THR A 170 2.41 6.50 -19.65
C THR A 170 1.63 5.76 -18.58
N TYR A 171 0.94 4.67 -18.94
CA TYR A 171 0.17 3.88 -17.98
C TYR A 171 1.08 3.26 -16.91
N VAL A 172 0.73 3.50 -15.65
CA VAL A 172 1.37 2.90 -14.48
C VAL A 172 0.25 2.39 -13.57
N PRO A 173 0.25 1.10 -13.18
CA PRO A 173 -0.72 0.60 -12.22
C PRO A 173 -0.62 1.32 -10.87
N ASP A 174 -1.76 1.57 -10.24
CA ASP A 174 -1.82 2.14 -8.88
C ASP A 174 -1.61 1.08 -7.81
N ARG A 175 -1.95 -0.18 -8.13
CA ARG A 175 -1.83 -1.32 -7.23
C ARG A 175 -1.17 -2.50 -7.94
N LEU A 176 -0.51 -3.36 -7.17
CA LEU A 176 0.01 -4.63 -7.64
C LEU A 176 -0.54 -5.74 -6.76
N LEU A 177 -1.01 -6.80 -7.40
CA LEU A 177 -1.28 -8.06 -6.74
C LEU A 177 -0.04 -8.95 -6.89
N ILE A 178 0.61 -9.25 -5.78
CA ILE A 178 1.76 -10.13 -5.71
C ILE A 178 1.27 -11.49 -5.24
N THR A 179 1.34 -12.49 -6.11
CA THR A 179 1.06 -13.88 -5.75
C THR A 179 2.38 -14.60 -5.54
N SER A 180 2.59 -15.19 -4.37
CA SER A 180 3.74 -16.05 -4.11
C SER A 180 3.31 -17.49 -3.84
N THR A 181 3.97 -18.42 -4.53
CA THR A 181 3.82 -19.85 -4.28
C THR A 181 5.10 -20.39 -3.68
N GLY A 182 5.01 -20.86 -2.44
CA GLY A 182 6.09 -21.53 -1.75
C GLY A 182 6.01 -23.04 -1.92
N TYR A 183 7.18 -23.67 -2.04
CA TYR A 183 7.35 -25.10 -2.25
C TYR A 183 8.24 -25.66 -1.14
N GLY A 184 7.68 -26.59 -0.38
CA GLY A 184 8.40 -27.39 0.60
C GLY A 184 8.77 -28.77 0.05
N PRO A 185 9.49 -29.58 0.84
CA PRO A 185 9.76 -30.98 0.51
C PRO A 185 8.48 -31.77 0.26
N ARG A 186 8.60 -32.93 -0.39
CA ARG A 186 7.48 -33.86 -0.63
C ARG A 186 6.31 -33.25 -1.43
N GLY A 187 6.58 -32.20 -2.22
CA GLY A 187 5.58 -31.53 -3.04
C GLY A 187 4.60 -30.68 -2.25
N ALA A 188 4.91 -30.32 -1.00
CA ALA A 188 4.10 -29.37 -0.25
C ALA A 188 4.09 -28.01 -0.96
N GLU A 189 2.91 -27.44 -1.13
CA GLU A 189 2.72 -26.16 -1.81
C GLU A 189 1.82 -25.26 -0.95
N LYS A 190 2.21 -24.00 -0.85
CA LYS A 190 1.43 -22.96 -0.18
C LYS A 190 1.39 -21.71 -1.03
N ARG A 191 0.24 -21.05 -1.04
CA ARG A 191 -0.01 -19.86 -1.87
C ARG A 191 -0.45 -18.71 -1.00
N MET A 192 0.20 -17.59 -1.19
CA MET A 192 -0.14 -16.34 -0.52
C MET A 192 -0.22 -15.24 -1.56
N GLN A 193 -1.04 -14.24 -1.29
CA GLN A 193 -1.10 -13.04 -2.10
C GLN A 193 -1.03 -11.81 -1.22
N ALA A 194 -0.41 -10.76 -1.73
CA ALA A 194 -0.36 -9.45 -1.11
C ALA A 194 -0.78 -8.38 -2.11
N MET A 195 -1.65 -7.46 -1.69
CA MET A 195 -1.96 -6.26 -2.46
C MET A 195 -1.04 -5.13 -2.00
N VAL A 196 -0.38 -4.46 -2.94
CA VAL A 196 0.56 -3.38 -2.65
C VAL A 196 0.19 -2.14 -3.43
N ASP A 197 -0.04 -1.06 -2.71
CA ASP A 197 -0.40 0.23 -3.31
C ASP A 197 0.86 1.05 -3.57
N ARG A 198 0.85 1.73 -4.71
CA ARG A 198 1.97 2.55 -5.17
C ARG A 198 2.24 3.72 -4.21
N PHE A 199 1.18 4.25 -3.62
CA PHE A 199 1.21 5.38 -2.73
C PHE A 199 0.58 5.00 -1.38
N ALA A 200 0.94 5.72 -0.33
CA ALA A 200 0.39 5.48 1.01
C ALA A 200 -1.08 5.89 1.14
N PHE A 201 -1.63 6.62 0.17
CA PHE A 201 -3.03 7.02 0.11
C PHE A 201 -3.46 7.25 -1.34
N ASP A 202 -4.77 7.13 -1.58
CA ASP A 202 -5.37 7.39 -2.88
C ASP A 202 -5.42 8.90 -3.13
N PHE A 203 -4.81 9.33 -4.24
CA PHE A 203 -4.81 10.71 -4.71
C PHE A 203 -4.74 10.78 -6.24
N ALA A 204 -5.71 11.44 -6.84
CA ALA A 204 -5.62 11.92 -8.22
C ALA A 204 -5.83 13.44 -8.27
N ALA A 205 -4.94 14.14 -8.96
CA ALA A 205 -5.04 15.58 -9.15
C ALA A 205 -6.24 15.90 -10.06
N ASN A 206 -7.18 16.69 -9.55
CA ASN A 206 -8.34 17.16 -10.32
C ASN A 206 -8.14 18.56 -10.92
N SER A 207 -7.14 19.31 -10.42
CA SER A 207 -6.80 20.66 -10.86
C SER A 207 -5.43 21.09 -10.33
N ALA A 208 -4.95 22.26 -10.75
CA ALA A 208 -3.80 22.89 -10.12
C ALA A 208 -4.13 23.33 -8.68
N VAL A 209 -5.33 23.90 -8.44
CA VAL A 209 -5.85 24.24 -7.11
C VAL A 209 -7.26 23.70 -6.92
N PHE A 210 -7.41 22.73 -6.02
CA PHE A 210 -8.71 22.16 -5.65
C PHE A 210 -9.21 22.78 -4.34
N VAL A 211 -10.37 23.44 -4.41
CA VAL A 211 -11.02 24.06 -3.25
C VAL A 211 -12.24 23.23 -2.86
N VAL A 212 -12.21 22.64 -1.67
CA VAL A 212 -13.32 21.84 -1.14
C VAL A 212 -14.33 22.77 -0.47
N GLY A 213 -15.52 22.86 -1.05
CA GLY A 213 -16.62 23.68 -0.58
C GLY A 213 -17.30 23.16 0.69
N ALA A 214 -18.07 24.05 1.33
CA ALA A 214 -18.81 23.72 2.54
C ALA A 214 -19.98 22.74 2.27
N THR A 215 -20.22 21.80 3.19
CA THR A 215 -21.19 20.69 3.01
C THR A 215 -22.30 20.67 4.06
N GLY A 216 -22.30 21.62 4.99
CA GLY A 216 -23.30 21.74 6.07
C GLY A 216 -24.66 22.32 5.62
N PRO A 217 -25.64 22.43 6.54
CA PRO A 217 -27.00 22.86 6.23
C PRO A 217 -27.12 24.31 5.73
N ASN A 218 -26.11 25.14 5.96
CA ASN A 218 -26.01 26.51 5.44
C ASN A 218 -24.60 26.74 4.88
N PRO A 219 -24.28 26.20 3.69
CA PRO A 219 -22.94 26.28 3.16
C PRO A 219 -22.67 27.73 2.71
N SER A 220 -21.65 28.35 3.29
CA SER A 220 -21.09 29.60 2.76
C SER A 220 -20.10 29.29 1.63
N PRO A 221 -20.02 30.12 0.58
CA PRO A 221 -18.99 29.97 -0.44
C PRO A 221 -17.59 30.17 0.16
N ALA A 222 -16.59 29.52 -0.45
CA ALA A 222 -15.18 29.76 -0.24
C ALA A 222 -14.81 31.22 -0.52
N THR A 223 -13.73 31.70 0.10
CA THR A 223 -13.13 32.99 -0.25
C THR A 223 -11.94 32.74 -1.15
N VAL A 224 -12.01 33.17 -2.41
CA VAL A 224 -10.91 33.00 -3.38
C VAL A 224 -10.53 34.34 -3.99
N THR A 225 -9.27 34.73 -3.81
CA THR A 225 -8.67 35.91 -4.47
C THR A 225 -7.38 35.48 -5.17
N THR A 226 -7.16 35.98 -6.40
CA THR A 226 -5.94 35.64 -7.17
C THR A 226 -4.98 36.83 -7.34
N GLY A 227 -5.28 37.95 -6.68
CA GLY A 227 -4.48 39.17 -6.64
C GLY A 227 -4.82 40.20 -7.72
N ASN A 228 -4.61 41.49 -7.39
CA ASN A 228 -4.95 42.64 -8.23
C ASN A 228 -3.74 43.47 -8.72
N SER A 229 -2.53 43.09 -8.32
CA SER A 229 -1.33 43.93 -8.42
C SER A 229 -0.61 43.75 -9.77
N ASN A 230 -0.07 42.56 -10.06
CA ASN A 230 0.57 42.15 -11.31
C ASN A 230 -0.07 40.86 -11.87
N ALA A 231 0.12 40.60 -13.17
CA ALA A 231 -0.37 39.36 -13.80
C ALA A 231 0.43 38.15 -13.28
N LYS A 232 -0.31 37.14 -12.81
CA LYS A 232 0.19 35.82 -12.40
C LYS A 232 -0.41 34.80 -13.34
N ASP A 233 0.36 33.79 -13.75
CA ASP A 233 -0.19 32.73 -14.57
C ASP A 233 -0.70 31.60 -13.68
N TYR A 234 -1.96 31.25 -13.87
CA TYR A 234 -2.54 30.06 -13.28
C TYR A 234 -2.87 29.06 -14.39
N SER A 235 -2.25 27.89 -14.34
CA SER A 235 -2.33 26.94 -15.44
C SER A 235 -2.59 25.51 -14.97
N GLY A 236 -3.57 24.86 -15.58
CA GLY A 236 -3.78 23.42 -15.45
C GLY A 236 -3.06 22.61 -16.54
N ILE A 237 -2.31 23.29 -17.42
CA ILE A 237 -1.43 22.62 -18.41
C ILE A 237 -0.29 21.97 -17.65
N ASP A 238 -0.11 20.68 -17.86
CA ASP A 238 0.97 19.93 -17.22
C ASP A 238 2.35 20.46 -17.63
N ASN A 239 3.12 20.88 -16.64
CA ASN A 239 4.50 21.34 -16.79
C ASN A 239 5.52 20.18 -16.90
N ALA A 240 5.09 18.93 -16.67
CA ALA A 240 5.99 17.78 -16.74
C ALA A 240 6.63 17.64 -18.12
N THR A 241 7.97 17.66 -18.17
CA THR A 241 8.72 17.52 -19.43
C THR A 241 8.75 16.08 -19.95
N VAL A 242 8.43 15.11 -19.09
CA VAL A 242 8.43 13.68 -19.41
C VAL A 242 7.03 13.14 -19.19
N ASN A 243 6.42 12.60 -20.25
CA ASN A 243 5.08 12.00 -20.22
C ASN A 243 4.00 12.95 -19.66
N PRO A 244 3.82 14.15 -20.24
CA PRO A 244 2.82 15.09 -19.76
C PRO A 244 1.43 14.45 -19.80
N GLN A 245 0.70 14.63 -18.71
CA GLN A 245 -0.68 14.21 -18.53
C GLN A 245 -1.63 15.17 -19.24
N PRO A 246 -2.88 14.74 -19.49
CA PRO A 246 -3.90 15.63 -20.03
C PRO A 246 -4.04 16.89 -19.18
N GLN A 247 -4.33 18.00 -19.87
CA GLN A 247 -4.58 19.27 -19.21
C GLN A 247 -5.75 19.15 -18.23
N LEU A 248 -5.54 19.67 -17.02
CA LEU A 248 -6.55 19.77 -15.97
C LEU A 248 -7.14 21.19 -15.94
N PRO A 249 -8.27 21.41 -15.27
CA PRO A 249 -8.71 22.75 -14.95
C PRO A 249 -7.73 23.44 -14.01
N VAL A 250 -7.65 24.77 -14.11
CA VAL A 250 -6.82 25.56 -13.18
C VAL A 250 -7.33 25.40 -11.75
N PHE A 251 -8.63 25.61 -11.57
CA PHE A 251 -9.31 25.43 -10.29
C PHE A 251 -10.37 24.33 -10.39
N ALA A 252 -10.46 23.49 -9.38
CA ALA A 252 -11.61 22.64 -9.15
C ALA A 252 -12.34 23.07 -7.89
N THR A 253 -13.65 22.84 -7.85
CA THR A 253 -14.49 23.08 -6.68
C THR A 253 -15.48 21.94 -6.49
N THR A 254 -16.02 21.75 -5.28
CA THR A 254 -17.09 20.75 -5.06
C THR A 254 -18.50 21.33 -5.22
N THR A 255 -18.65 22.66 -5.26
CA THR A 255 -19.95 23.32 -5.37
C THR A 255 -19.95 24.38 -6.48
N ALA A 256 -21.12 24.60 -7.10
CA ALA A 256 -21.29 25.66 -8.09
C ALA A 256 -21.14 27.07 -7.50
N ALA A 257 -21.43 27.24 -6.20
CA ALA A 257 -21.27 28.52 -5.52
C ALA A 257 -19.78 28.91 -5.46
N ASP A 258 -18.91 27.97 -5.09
CA ASP A 258 -17.46 28.19 -5.07
C ASP A 258 -16.92 28.38 -6.49
N GLN A 259 -17.43 27.63 -7.46
CA GLN A 259 -17.06 27.82 -8.87
C GLN A 259 -17.32 29.26 -9.33
N ASN A 260 -18.48 29.83 -8.98
CA ASN A 260 -18.80 31.21 -9.31
C ASN A 260 -17.83 32.19 -8.63
N VAL A 261 -17.49 31.99 -7.35
CA VAL A 261 -16.48 32.82 -6.67
C VAL A 261 -15.13 32.77 -7.39
N VAL A 262 -14.69 31.59 -7.82
CA VAL A 262 -13.43 31.46 -8.58
C VAL A 262 -13.53 32.16 -9.94
N MET A 263 -14.65 32.07 -10.64
CA MET A 263 -14.86 32.75 -11.93
C MET A 263 -14.92 34.27 -11.79
N ASP A 264 -15.52 34.76 -10.71
CA ASP A 264 -15.72 36.18 -10.41
C ASP A 264 -14.54 36.81 -9.65
N SER A 265 -13.56 36.01 -9.22
CA SER A 265 -12.35 36.51 -8.58
C SER A 265 -11.72 37.60 -9.46
N ASN A 266 -11.43 38.76 -8.85
CA ASN A 266 -10.90 39.95 -9.52
C ASN A 266 -9.45 39.70 -9.94
N ASN A 267 -9.24 39.33 -11.21
CA ASN A 267 -7.95 38.82 -11.65
C ASN A 267 -7.28 39.78 -12.64
N LYS A 268 -6.01 40.12 -12.37
CA LYS A 268 -5.08 40.60 -13.40
C LYS A 268 -4.27 39.47 -14.05
N GLY A 269 -4.42 38.22 -13.58
CA GLY A 269 -3.67 37.07 -14.05
C GLY A 269 -4.26 36.38 -15.28
N ASP A 270 -3.42 35.64 -16.00
CA ASP A 270 -3.80 34.81 -17.13
C ASP A 270 -4.16 33.39 -16.65
N PHE A 271 -5.30 32.87 -17.13
CA PHE A 271 -5.78 31.53 -16.80
C PHE A 271 -5.76 30.68 -18.06
N SER A 272 -5.16 29.49 -17.99
CA SER A 272 -5.33 28.50 -19.06
C SER A 272 -6.76 27.96 -19.06
N ASP A 273 -7.31 27.64 -20.24
CA ASP A 273 -8.58 26.93 -20.35
C ASP A 273 -8.40 25.41 -20.27
N PRO A 274 -9.18 24.66 -19.47
CA PRO A 274 -10.35 25.14 -18.74
C PRO A 274 -9.99 25.85 -17.43
N ARG A 275 -10.62 27.00 -17.18
CA ARG A 275 -10.36 27.77 -15.96
C ARG A 275 -10.89 27.07 -14.69
N THR A 276 -12.11 26.53 -14.76
CA THR A 276 -12.74 25.88 -13.60
C THR A 276 -13.44 24.57 -13.97
N ALA A 277 -13.61 23.69 -12.98
CA ALA A 277 -14.52 22.54 -13.04
C ALA A 277 -15.18 22.26 -11.68
N ILE A 278 -16.30 21.53 -11.71
CA ILE A 278 -16.92 20.96 -10.51
C ILE A 278 -16.53 19.49 -10.40
N VAL A 279 -15.96 19.10 -9.26
CA VAL A 279 -15.64 17.71 -8.92
C VAL A 279 -16.79 17.14 -8.09
N THR A 280 -17.39 16.05 -8.57
CA THR A 280 -18.52 15.41 -7.91
C THR A 280 -18.07 14.46 -6.79
N ASN A 281 -18.96 14.15 -5.85
CA ASN A 281 -18.69 13.12 -4.83
C ASN A 281 -18.36 11.75 -5.45
N SER A 282 -18.94 11.41 -6.61
CA SER A 282 -18.58 10.18 -7.33
C SER A 282 -17.16 10.21 -7.89
N SER A 283 -16.66 11.37 -8.30
CA SER A 283 -15.26 11.54 -8.70
C SER A 283 -14.35 11.42 -7.48
N LEU A 284 -14.68 12.15 -6.39
CA LEU A 284 -13.92 12.10 -5.14
C LEU A 284 -13.84 10.71 -4.54
N ALA A 285 -14.90 9.90 -4.63
CA ALA A 285 -14.90 8.54 -4.11
C ALA A 285 -13.83 7.64 -4.73
N ASN A 286 -13.38 7.96 -5.95
CA ASN A 286 -12.29 7.24 -6.61
C ASN A 286 -10.95 7.97 -6.45
N ASP A 287 -10.95 9.29 -6.58
CA ASP A 287 -9.72 10.08 -6.66
C ASP A 287 -9.11 10.41 -5.30
N MET A 288 -9.96 10.77 -4.34
CA MET A 288 -9.60 11.26 -3.00
C MET A 288 -10.73 10.88 -2.03
N PRO A 289 -10.91 9.58 -1.71
CA PRO A 289 -12.06 9.10 -0.93
C PRO A 289 -12.15 9.74 0.46
N TRP A 290 -11.01 10.17 1.00
CA TRP A 290 -10.90 10.89 2.27
C TRP A 290 -11.47 12.32 2.23
N LEU A 291 -11.78 12.88 1.05
CA LEU A 291 -12.51 14.15 0.90
C LEU A 291 -14.01 13.99 0.68
N VAL A 292 -14.51 12.76 0.54
CA VAL A 292 -15.94 12.54 0.37
C VAL A 292 -16.65 12.87 1.68
N PRO A 293 -17.60 13.83 1.68
CA PRO A 293 -18.38 14.12 2.87
C PRO A 293 -19.23 12.92 3.27
N GLY A 294 -19.46 12.74 4.57
CA GLY A 294 -20.44 11.79 5.09
C GLY A 294 -21.85 12.04 4.53
N ALA A 295 -22.77 11.10 4.74
CA ALA A 295 -24.15 11.24 4.27
C ALA A 295 -24.87 12.48 4.84
N ASP A 296 -24.43 12.93 6.02
CA ASP A 296 -24.83 14.13 6.75
C ASP A 296 -23.95 15.36 6.44
N GLY A 297 -22.97 15.22 5.56
CA GLY A 297 -21.99 16.26 5.21
C GLY A 297 -20.76 16.29 6.11
N ASP A 298 -20.60 15.35 7.04
CA ASP A 298 -19.48 15.30 7.99
C ASP A 298 -18.11 15.11 7.32
N ALA A 299 -17.06 15.71 7.89
CA ALA A 299 -15.69 15.61 7.40
C ALA A 299 -14.86 14.51 8.10
N ALA A 300 -15.49 13.47 8.64
CA ALA A 300 -14.83 12.39 9.40
C ALA A 300 -13.70 11.70 8.62
N ALA A 301 -13.91 11.41 7.33
CA ALA A 301 -12.91 10.75 6.52
C ALA A 301 -11.63 11.60 6.34
N ALA A 302 -11.79 12.93 6.24
CA ALA A 302 -10.66 13.85 6.12
C ALA A 302 -9.87 13.97 7.43
N ARG A 303 -10.56 13.91 8.58
CA ARG A 303 -9.92 13.86 9.90
C ARG A 303 -9.14 12.55 10.10
N GLY A 304 -9.76 11.42 9.82
CA GLY A 304 -9.09 10.11 9.88
C GLY A 304 -7.88 10.05 8.95
N PHE A 305 -7.95 10.68 7.77
CA PHE A 305 -6.79 10.83 6.89
C PHE A 305 -5.66 11.63 7.55
N LEU A 306 -5.94 12.79 8.15
CA LEU A 306 -4.92 13.57 8.85
C LEU A 306 -4.26 12.79 10.00
N ASP A 307 -5.04 12.03 10.78
CA ASP A 307 -4.50 11.20 11.86
C ASP A 307 -3.57 10.10 11.32
N ILE A 308 -3.95 9.47 10.21
CA ILE A 308 -3.10 8.47 9.53
C ILE A 308 -1.80 9.11 9.03
N GLN A 309 -1.88 10.27 8.38
CA GLN A 309 -0.70 10.95 7.84
C GLN A 309 0.23 11.47 8.95
N GLU A 310 -0.31 11.96 10.07
CA GLU A 310 0.50 12.37 11.21
C GLU A 310 1.28 11.19 11.80
N ASN A 311 0.59 10.06 12.04
CA ASN A 311 1.24 8.85 12.55
C ASN A 311 2.29 8.31 11.58
N LEU A 312 2.03 8.41 10.28
CA LEU A 312 2.99 8.01 9.24
C LEU A 312 4.22 8.94 9.21
N ALA A 313 4.03 10.25 9.35
CA ALA A 313 5.13 11.20 9.43
C ALA A 313 6.02 10.91 10.64
N LEU A 314 5.42 10.65 11.82
CA LEU A 314 6.14 10.26 13.04
C LEU A 314 6.92 8.95 12.84
N ALA A 315 6.32 7.94 12.22
CA ALA A 315 7.00 6.66 11.97
C ALA A 315 8.17 6.78 10.97
N LEU A 316 8.06 7.67 9.99
CA LEU A 316 9.09 7.89 8.97
C LEU A 316 10.19 8.86 9.42
N GLU A 317 9.91 9.73 10.39
CA GLU A 317 10.89 10.66 10.98
C GLU A 317 12.10 9.92 11.57
N GLU A 318 11.89 8.80 12.26
CA GLU A 318 12.98 7.96 12.81
C GLU A 318 13.95 7.47 11.72
N SER A 319 13.46 7.29 10.50
CA SER A 319 14.23 6.84 9.34
C SER A 319 14.77 8.00 8.48
N GLY A 320 14.48 9.25 8.85
CA GLY A 320 14.87 10.45 8.11
C GLY A 320 14.12 10.66 6.80
N ASN A 321 13.00 9.95 6.58
CA ASN A 321 12.21 9.99 5.35
C ASN A 321 11.03 10.97 5.42
N ALA A 322 10.74 11.52 6.60
CA ALA A 322 9.72 12.54 6.81
C ALA A 322 10.15 13.58 7.86
N THR A 323 9.44 14.70 7.90
CA THR A 323 9.58 15.77 8.91
C THR A 323 8.22 16.07 9.53
N HIS A 324 8.13 16.01 10.86
CA HIS A 324 6.91 16.32 11.61
C HIS A 324 7.12 17.61 12.42
N HIS A 325 6.16 18.53 12.33
CA HIS A 325 6.17 19.79 13.05
C HIS A 325 4.89 19.94 13.89
N PRO A 326 4.92 19.67 15.20
CA PRO A 326 3.72 19.59 16.04
C PRO A 326 3.08 20.95 16.39
N ALA A 327 3.75 22.07 16.13
CA ALA A 327 3.33 23.40 16.57
C ALA A 327 3.62 24.49 15.51
N GLY A 328 3.40 24.14 14.24
CA GLY A 328 3.72 25.00 13.12
C GLY A 328 5.18 24.96 12.68
N PHE A 329 5.47 25.58 11.54
CA PHE A 329 6.78 25.55 10.87
C PHE A 329 7.08 26.84 10.11
N SER A 330 8.35 27.22 10.00
CA SER A 330 8.81 28.27 9.09
C SER A 330 10.13 27.87 8.43
N GLY A 331 10.18 27.90 7.10
CA GLY A 331 11.39 27.57 6.36
C GLY A 331 11.12 26.85 5.04
N ASN A 332 12.10 26.04 4.64
CA ASN A 332 12.01 25.22 3.44
C ASN A 332 11.62 23.78 3.78
N THR A 333 10.80 23.16 2.95
CA THR A 333 10.37 21.77 3.13
C THR A 333 10.95 20.86 2.04
N SER A 334 11.19 19.59 2.36
CA SER A 334 11.67 18.59 1.39
C SER A 334 11.16 17.21 1.76
N GLY A 335 10.81 16.39 0.78
CA GLY A 335 10.35 15.02 1.02
C GLY A 335 8.89 14.98 1.47
N PHE A 336 8.60 14.27 2.56
CA PHE A 336 7.29 14.29 3.23
C PHE A 336 7.38 15.19 4.47
N THR A 337 6.60 16.27 4.51
CA THR A 337 6.52 17.20 5.63
C THR A 337 5.08 17.32 6.12
N PHE A 338 4.87 17.05 7.41
CA PHE A 338 3.58 17.22 8.08
C PHE A 338 3.69 18.33 9.13
N VAL A 339 2.86 19.37 8.99
CA VAL A 339 2.80 20.52 9.90
C VAL A 339 1.44 20.53 10.60
N ASN A 340 1.45 20.20 11.89
CA ASN A 340 0.30 20.35 12.77
C ASN A 340 0.24 21.80 13.27
N GLY A 341 -0.47 22.65 12.53
CA GLY A 341 -0.55 24.09 12.76
C GLY A 341 -0.13 24.90 11.53
N ASP A 342 0.27 26.15 11.76
CA ASP A 342 0.54 27.12 10.70
C ASP A 342 1.93 26.89 10.07
N CYS A 343 2.04 27.08 8.75
CA CYS A 343 3.28 26.88 8.01
C CYS A 343 3.65 28.14 7.22
N SER A 344 4.79 28.75 7.53
CA SER A 344 5.39 29.82 6.74
C SER A 344 6.43 29.25 5.75
N LEU A 345 5.99 28.99 4.53
CA LEU A 345 6.78 28.34 3.49
C LEU A 345 7.65 29.36 2.73
N SER A 346 8.96 29.15 2.75
CA SER A 346 9.93 29.91 1.95
C SER A 346 10.30 29.22 0.63
N GLY A 347 10.06 27.91 0.54
CA GLY A 347 10.24 27.11 -0.66
C GLY A 347 10.34 25.62 -0.33
N GLY A 348 10.44 24.75 -1.33
CA GLY A 348 10.59 23.32 -1.07
C GLY A 348 10.17 22.40 -2.19
N SER A 349 10.07 21.12 -1.87
CA SER A 349 9.56 20.11 -2.80
C SER A 349 9.01 18.89 -2.07
N GLY A 350 8.08 18.18 -2.69
CA GLY A 350 7.54 16.91 -2.17
C GLY A 350 6.10 17.04 -1.66
N LEU A 351 5.75 16.27 -0.63
CA LEU A 351 4.42 16.28 -0.02
C LEU A 351 4.44 17.18 1.21
N LEU A 352 3.66 18.25 1.20
CA LEU A 352 3.45 19.14 2.33
C LEU A 352 2.00 19.04 2.80
N ILE A 353 1.78 18.66 4.06
CA ILE A 353 0.48 18.67 4.71
C ILE A 353 0.50 19.72 5.81
N VAL A 354 -0.46 20.65 5.80
CA VAL A 354 -0.58 21.75 6.77
C VAL A 354 -1.99 21.74 7.33
N THR A 355 -2.11 21.77 8.66
CA THR A 355 -3.44 21.78 9.30
C THR A 355 -3.93 23.15 9.75
N GLY A 356 -3.03 24.13 9.80
CA GLY A 356 -3.33 25.55 10.04
C GLY A 356 -3.34 26.38 8.76
N GLU A 357 -2.89 27.62 8.88
CA GLU A 357 -2.68 28.56 7.77
C GLU A 357 -1.37 28.25 7.02
N LEU A 358 -1.42 28.15 5.69
CA LEU A 358 -0.22 28.14 4.84
C LEU A 358 0.11 29.56 4.38
N ILE A 359 1.18 30.11 4.92
CA ILE A 359 1.69 31.45 4.61
C ILE A 359 2.86 31.34 3.63
N MET A 360 2.71 31.96 2.47
CA MET A 360 3.72 32.01 1.41
C MET A 360 4.11 33.46 1.17
N SER A 361 5.28 33.88 1.67
CA SER A 361 5.72 35.28 1.58
C SER A 361 7.04 35.47 0.84
N GLY A 362 7.22 36.65 0.24
CA GLY A 362 8.42 36.98 -0.53
C GLY A 362 8.48 36.27 -1.88
N ASN A 363 9.36 35.28 -2.01
CA ASN A 363 9.66 34.55 -3.25
C ASN A 363 9.53 33.02 -3.11
N PRO A 364 8.39 32.49 -2.64
CA PRO A 364 8.26 31.07 -2.35
C PRO A 364 8.19 30.27 -3.65
N SER A 365 9.04 29.25 -3.75
CA SER A 365 9.03 28.29 -4.86
C SER A 365 8.85 26.87 -4.34
N PHE A 366 7.86 26.14 -4.85
CA PHE A 366 7.56 24.78 -4.41
C PHE A 366 7.30 23.86 -5.59
N SER A 367 7.76 22.62 -5.51
CA SER A 367 7.47 21.58 -6.51
C SER A 367 6.94 20.31 -5.84
N GLY A 368 5.64 20.04 -5.94
CA GLY A 368 5.03 18.85 -5.36
C GLY A 368 3.54 18.96 -5.06
N LEU A 369 3.09 18.25 -4.03
CA LEU A 369 1.70 18.23 -3.58
C LEU A 369 1.57 18.98 -2.27
N ILE A 370 0.67 19.97 -2.22
CA ILE A 370 0.35 20.73 -1.01
C ILE A 370 -1.09 20.40 -0.58
N LEU A 371 -1.26 19.92 0.65
CA LEU A 371 -2.56 19.67 1.26
C LEU A 371 -2.73 20.62 2.45
N VAL A 372 -3.65 21.57 2.35
CA VAL A 372 -4.01 22.50 3.44
C VAL A 372 -5.38 22.08 3.96
N LEU A 373 -5.37 21.28 5.03
CA LEU A 373 -6.53 20.53 5.52
C LEU A 373 -6.73 20.81 7.01
N GLY A 374 -7.81 21.48 7.39
CA GLY A 374 -8.08 21.86 8.78
C GLY A 374 -8.58 23.29 8.85
N GLN A 375 -7.73 24.27 9.18
CA GLN A 375 -8.08 25.69 9.04
C GLN A 375 -8.39 26.06 7.58
N GLY A 376 -7.77 25.35 6.62
CA GLY A 376 -8.08 25.47 5.19
C GLY A 376 -7.81 26.87 4.64
N GLU A 377 -6.72 27.50 5.09
CA GLU A 377 -6.36 28.87 4.74
C GLU A 377 -5.01 28.92 4.05
N VAL A 378 -4.98 29.49 2.85
CA VAL A 378 -3.77 29.75 2.08
C VAL A 378 -3.63 31.24 1.90
N ASN A 379 -2.47 31.76 2.27
CA ASN A 379 -2.18 33.18 2.24
C ASN A 379 -0.86 33.45 1.53
N ARG A 380 -0.96 33.87 0.26
CA ARG A 380 0.18 34.12 -0.61
C ARG A 380 0.43 35.61 -0.80
N ASN A 381 1.22 36.17 0.11
CA ASN A 381 1.55 37.59 0.18
C ASN A 381 3.04 37.84 -0.13
N GLY A 382 3.39 38.08 -1.38
CA GLY A 382 4.77 38.40 -1.76
C GLY A 382 4.88 39.01 -3.15
N GLY A 383 5.90 39.84 -3.37
CA GLY A 383 6.19 40.52 -4.64
C GLY A 383 7.12 39.75 -5.59
N GLY A 384 7.43 38.48 -5.28
CA GLY A 384 8.47 37.69 -5.96
C GLY A 384 8.02 36.94 -7.21
N ASN A 385 8.96 36.16 -7.77
CA ASN A 385 8.87 35.38 -9.00
C ASN A 385 8.94 33.85 -8.74
N GLY A 386 8.78 33.41 -7.49
CA GLY A 386 8.87 31.99 -7.12
C GLY A 386 7.65 31.23 -7.62
N ASN A 387 7.84 30.09 -8.28
CA ASN A 387 6.76 29.33 -8.90
C ASN A 387 6.31 28.15 -8.04
N ILE A 388 5.03 27.81 -8.11
CA ILE A 388 4.46 26.60 -7.52
C ILE A 388 4.11 25.64 -8.65
N PHE A 389 4.79 24.51 -8.68
CA PHE A 389 4.57 23.43 -9.65
C PHE A 389 3.99 22.21 -8.96
N GLY A 390 2.84 21.73 -9.40
CA GLY A 390 2.18 20.54 -8.88
C GLY A 390 0.71 20.77 -8.57
N SER A 391 0.18 20.23 -7.48
CA SER A 391 -1.24 20.38 -7.15
C SER A 391 -1.41 20.81 -5.70
N MET A 392 -2.44 21.62 -5.45
CA MET A 392 -2.82 22.09 -4.12
C MET A 392 -4.27 21.71 -3.82
N VAL A 393 -4.52 21.20 -2.62
CA VAL A 393 -5.87 20.98 -2.10
C VAL A 393 -6.07 21.84 -0.87
N VAL A 394 -7.18 22.57 -0.82
CA VAL A 394 -7.55 23.42 0.31
C VAL A 394 -8.94 22.99 0.81
N ALA A 395 -9.01 22.54 2.06
CA ALA A 395 -10.26 22.13 2.69
C ALA A 395 -10.30 22.60 4.14
N LYS A 396 -11.43 23.17 4.54
CA LYS A 396 -11.65 23.62 5.91
C LYS A 396 -12.60 22.69 6.65
N PHE A 397 -12.21 22.25 7.83
CA PHE A 397 -13.02 21.48 8.76
C PHE A 397 -12.41 21.54 10.17
N ALA A 398 -13.21 21.35 11.20
CA ALA A 398 -12.69 21.29 12.57
C ALA A 398 -11.83 20.04 12.73
N ARG A 399 -10.54 20.20 13.05
CA ARG A 399 -9.63 19.08 13.30
C ARG A 399 -9.91 18.41 14.65
N THR A 400 -10.16 19.24 15.66
CA THR A 400 -10.46 18.84 17.04
C THR A 400 -11.54 19.76 17.59
N TRP A 401 -12.34 19.25 18.51
CA TRP A 401 -13.39 20.00 19.20
C TRP A 401 -13.40 19.64 20.69
N PRO A 402 -13.97 20.49 21.56
CA PRO A 402 -14.15 20.14 22.96
C PRO A 402 -15.11 18.96 23.10
N THR A 403 -14.97 18.15 24.16
CA THR A 403 -15.85 17.00 24.44
C THR A 403 -17.33 17.36 24.53
N SER A 404 -17.66 18.63 24.77
CA SER A 404 -19.04 19.14 24.73
C SER A 404 -19.68 19.12 23.34
N GLU A 405 -18.89 18.94 22.27
CA GLU A 405 -19.31 18.95 20.87
C GLU A 405 -19.14 17.57 20.20
N GLU A 406 -18.97 16.49 20.97
CA GLU A 406 -18.74 15.14 20.44
C GLU A 406 -19.92 14.58 19.63
N ASP A 407 -21.15 14.95 20.00
CA ASP A 407 -22.38 14.57 19.28
C ASP A 407 -22.85 15.64 18.27
N VAL A 408 -21.98 16.60 17.92
CA VAL A 408 -22.28 17.66 16.96
C VAL A 408 -21.70 17.30 15.59
N LEU A 409 -22.46 17.61 14.53
CA LEU A 409 -21.99 17.46 13.15
C LEU A 409 -20.84 18.45 12.85
N HIS A 410 -19.73 17.95 12.31
CA HIS A 410 -18.55 18.77 11.97
C HIS A 410 -18.25 18.71 10.45
N PRO A 411 -19.04 19.44 9.63
CA PRO A 411 -18.96 19.34 8.18
C PRO A 411 -17.73 20.05 7.61
N PHE A 412 -17.53 19.96 6.29
CA PHE A 412 -16.65 20.89 5.60
C PHE A 412 -17.22 22.32 5.70
N LEU A 413 -16.33 23.26 5.93
CA LEU A 413 -16.59 24.71 6.02
C LEU A 413 -15.96 25.42 4.83
N ALA A 414 -16.26 26.71 4.65
CA ALA A 414 -15.70 27.51 3.57
C ALA A 414 -14.18 27.74 3.76
N PRO A 415 -13.32 27.24 2.87
CA PRO A 415 -11.89 27.53 2.89
C PRO A 415 -11.57 28.94 2.38
N THR A 416 -10.34 29.37 2.60
CA THR A 416 -9.80 30.64 2.09
C THR A 416 -8.56 30.37 1.26
N PHE A 417 -8.54 30.87 0.02
CA PHE A 417 -7.38 30.91 -0.85
C PHE A 417 -7.14 32.36 -1.24
N ASN A 418 -6.15 32.99 -0.61
CA ASN A 418 -5.77 34.36 -0.88
C ASN A 418 -4.39 34.43 -1.56
N THR A 419 -4.31 35.19 -2.64
CA THR A 419 -3.06 35.51 -3.32
C THR A 419 -2.90 37.01 -3.60
N ASP A 420 -2.74 37.83 -2.57
CA ASP A 420 -2.69 39.31 -2.65
C ASP A 420 -1.29 39.95 -2.83
N GLY A 421 -0.27 39.15 -3.14
CA GLY A 421 1.10 39.65 -3.42
C GLY A 421 1.33 40.25 -4.82
N GLY A 422 2.36 41.10 -4.97
CA GLY A 422 2.91 41.55 -6.28
C GLY A 422 3.67 40.46 -7.06
N GLY A 423 4.39 40.81 -8.12
CA GLY A 423 5.30 39.90 -8.84
C GLY A 423 4.66 39.03 -9.93
N THR A 424 5.46 38.19 -10.60
CA THR A 424 5.06 37.35 -11.77
C THR A 424 5.14 35.86 -11.44
N SER A 425 4.71 35.53 -10.23
CA SER A 425 4.82 34.20 -9.68
C SER A 425 3.69 33.30 -10.19
N ASN A 426 4.06 32.15 -10.76
CA ASN A 426 3.11 31.25 -11.41
C ASN A 426 2.65 30.12 -10.48
N LEU A 427 1.43 29.62 -10.70
CA LEU A 427 0.91 28.39 -10.12
C LEU A 427 0.47 27.50 -11.27
N GLN A 428 1.18 26.39 -11.46
CA GLN A 428 0.96 25.51 -12.60
C GLN A 428 0.93 24.04 -12.18
N TYR A 429 0.01 23.29 -12.78
CA TYR A 429 -0.04 21.84 -12.62
C TYR A 429 1.25 21.16 -13.13
N ASP A 430 1.77 20.22 -12.36
CA ASP A 430 2.93 19.40 -12.73
C ASP A 430 2.74 17.97 -12.22
N SER A 431 2.40 17.06 -13.14
CA SER A 431 2.11 15.66 -12.81
C SER A 431 3.34 14.91 -12.29
N ALA A 432 4.54 15.26 -12.77
CA ALA A 432 5.79 14.66 -12.31
C ALA A 432 6.11 15.10 -10.88
N ALA A 433 5.88 16.38 -10.55
CA ALA A 433 6.04 16.89 -9.20
C ALA A 433 5.06 16.22 -8.21
N VAL A 434 3.79 16.06 -8.59
CA VAL A 434 2.78 15.34 -7.78
C VAL A 434 3.17 13.87 -7.59
N ALA A 435 3.56 13.18 -8.66
CA ALA A 435 3.98 11.77 -8.56
C ALA A 435 5.22 11.61 -7.68
N ASN A 436 6.19 12.53 -7.75
CA ASN A 436 7.37 12.52 -6.89
C ASN A 436 7.00 12.77 -5.42
N ALA A 437 6.07 13.69 -5.15
CA ALA A 437 5.56 13.94 -3.81
C ALA A 437 4.92 12.69 -3.18
N LEU A 438 4.08 11.98 -3.93
CA LEU A 438 3.45 10.74 -3.45
C LEU A 438 4.45 9.59 -3.28
N ASN A 439 5.45 9.49 -4.17
CA ASN A 439 6.52 8.49 -4.06
C ASN A 439 7.37 8.65 -2.79
N ASN A 440 7.50 9.87 -2.23
CA ASN A 440 8.31 10.12 -1.03
C ASN A 440 7.73 9.45 0.24
N VAL A 441 6.42 9.17 0.26
CA VAL A 441 5.77 8.49 1.39
C VAL A 441 5.97 6.97 1.34
N GLY A 442 6.28 6.44 0.14
CA GLY A 442 6.54 5.01 -0.09
C GLY A 442 5.30 4.17 -0.37
N THR A 443 5.54 2.87 -0.56
CA THR A 443 4.50 1.87 -0.89
C THR A 443 4.00 1.16 0.36
N ILE A 444 2.69 0.91 0.42
CA ILE A 444 2.03 0.22 1.54
C ILE A 444 1.46 -1.12 1.10
N VAL A 445 1.44 -2.08 2.02
CA VAL A 445 0.76 -3.37 1.82
C VAL A 445 -0.65 -3.22 2.38
N VAL A 446 -1.66 -3.31 1.52
CA VAL A 446 -3.07 -3.10 1.90
C VAL A 446 -3.68 -4.36 2.52
N GLY A 447 -3.21 -5.53 2.11
CA GLY A 447 -3.69 -6.80 2.65
C GLY A 447 -2.84 -7.97 2.22
N VAL A 448 -2.89 -9.03 3.02
CA VAL A 448 -2.24 -10.32 2.74
C VAL A 448 -3.26 -11.42 3.02
N SER A 449 -3.36 -12.40 2.11
CA SER A 449 -4.23 -13.57 2.30
C SER A 449 -3.60 -14.86 1.78
N GLU A 450 -3.92 -15.97 2.44
CA GLU A 450 -3.73 -17.33 1.90
C GLU A 450 -4.96 -17.70 1.04
N PHE A 451 -4.78 -18.51 -0.01
CA PHE A 451 -5.88 -18.93 -0.90
C PHE A 451 -5.70 -20.31 -1.52
#